data_AF-A0A950VWN4-F1
#
_entry.id   AF-A0A950VWN4-F1
#
_cell.length_a   1.000
_cell.length_b   1.000
_cell.length_c   1.000
_cell.angle_alpha   90.00
_cell.angle_beta   90.00
_cell.angle_gamma   90.00
#
_symmetry.space_group_name_H-M   'P 1'
#
loop_
_entity.id
_entity.type
_entity.pdbx_description
1 polymer ?
#
loop_
_entity_poly.entity_id
_entity_poly.type
_entity_poly.pdbx_seq_one_letter_code
_entity_poly.pdbx_strand_id
1 'polypeptide(L)'
;MKNRIFIVAVASCFVASLPAATHTVKVNADGSFSPPTTVIASGDTVEWTLNGPGDAIIPINWDGVSPGFCSAVKAFSATDPNDLTGPLPVAASGIYALSPLDAGFVVEPKKTLCSNGGAPRSVVGSEMLCATGLSGATMDATWQDPSLTGVFIRLLWSDVQTAPGTADANFNFTVLDRELNKAVKNGKIYSLAIKAGDDGTPSWLFTNGVTPLALQDSGSDDPGCGTKMTLGSPTDTAYQNRYFDLLRKVAAHIRSRADWYRALTYIKPSGANLFTHENRLPKRCDAGCVCNTQLFAQAGYTPAGLYAFYQAQTAVLAQEFPGKSISYALIQDGFPLINNSGGYEKSDGTSSGGALPGGVEQTQTIIDNGQATFGQRFVVQHNGLQPKQIDTCASNLSGPGCPNRWVVQEGREGQVTGFQTTNAGKVSNVADTDSAFQNALINSQAVFVEIYEERFWEAVKQPNGVIDPAGSGRTMSQWAAQFQNRRRTLFPSLPDPFPTTYRHTFTRTLLQPAGNQIFYYIHGAKCGVGNATPGAIVIQGTAPEQPPRHRSVKH
;
A
#
# COMPACT_ATOMS: atom_id res chain seq x y z
N MET A 1 43.43 21.67 -61.39
CA MET A 1 43.52 20.70 -60.27
C MET A 1 42.13 20.14 -60.05
N LYS A 2 41.88 18.84 -60.35
CA LYS A 2 40.57 18.19 -60.19
C LYS A 2 40.60 17.34 -58.92
N ASN A 3 39.94 17.81 -57.85
CA ASN A 3 39.78 17.06 -56.61
C ASN A 3 38.81 15.89 -56.84
N ARG A 4 39.32 14.66 -56.73
CA ARG A 4 38.51 13.45 -56.69
C ARG A 4 38.11 13.19 -55.24
N ILE A 5 36.83 13.39 -54.94
CA ILE A 5 36.21 12.98 -53.67
C ILE A 5 36.02 11.46 -53.73
N PHE A 6 36.75 10.73 -52.90
CA PHE A 6 36.51 9.30 -52.67
C PHE A 6 35.34 9.16 -51.69
N ILE A 7 34.18 8.72 -52.18
CA ILE A 7 33.07 8.26 -51.35
C ILE A 7 33.40 6.83 -50.92
N VAL A 8 33.83 6.66 -49.67
CA VAL A 8 33.99 5.35 -49.06
C VAL A 8 32.60 4.89 -48.62
N ALA A 9 32.00 3.97 -49.38
CA ALA A 9 30.79 3.27 -48.96
C ALA A 9 31.16 2.30 -47.83
N VAL A 10 30.92 2.70 -46.59
CA VAL A 10 30.99 1.80 -45.43
C VAL A 10 29.82 0.85 -45.56
N ALA A 11 30.06 -0.37 -46.03
CA ALA A 11 29.11 -1.46 -45.96
C ALA A 11 28.94 -1.85 -44.48
N SER A 12 27.96 -1.24 -43.81
CA SER A 12 27.53 -1.66 -42.48
C SER A 12 26.97 -3.08 -42.59
N CYS A 13 27.77 -4.09 -42.25
CA CYS A 13 27.29 -5.44 -42.01
C CYS A 13 26.33 -5.41 -40.84
N PHE A 14 25.03 -5.27 -41.10
CA PHE A 14 23.98 -5.50 -40.13
C PHE A 14 23.99 -6.99 -39.79
N VAL A 15 24.59 -7.34 -38.65
CA VAL A 15 24.41 -8.66 -38.06
C VAL A 15 22.93 -8.76 -37.68
N ALA A 16 22.16 -9.56 -38.41
CA ALA A 16 20.77 -9.82 -38.07
C ALA A 16 20.73 -10.49 -36.69
N SER A 17 20.31 -9.76 -35.66
CA SER A 17 20.09 -10.34 -34.34
C SER A 17 18.95 -11.34 -34.44
N LEU A 18 19.18 -12.56 -33.96
CA LEU A 18 18.10 -13.54 -33.81
C LEU A 18 16.98 -12.91 -32.95
N PRO A 19 15.71 -13.18 -33.26
CA PRO A 19 14.61 -12.69 -32.44
C PRO A 19 14.75 -13.26 -31.02
N ALA A 20 14.53 -12.40 -30.01
CA ALA A 20 14.55 -12.80 -28.61
C ALA A 20 13.56 -13.94 -28.35
N ALA A 21 14.03 -15.01 -27.69
CA ALA A 21 13.20 -16.16 -27.34
C ALA A 21 12.45 -15.92 -26.01
N THR A 22 11.33 -16.64 -25.83
CA THR A 22 10.65 -16.74 -24.52
C THR A 22 10.79 -18.15 -23.98
N HIS A 23 11.28 -18.26 -22.75
CA HIS A 23 11.49 -19.52 -22.03
C HIS A 23 10.47 -19.65 -20.90
N THR A 24 9.85 -20.80 -20.72
CA THR A 24 8.83 -21.01 -19.68
C THR A 24 9.40 -21.77 -18.49
N VAL A 25 9.08 -21.29 -17.29
CA VAL A 25 9.37 -21.93 -16.01
C VAL A 25 8.06 -22.12 -15.25
N LYS A 26 7.74 -23.35 -14.87
CA LYS A 26 6.60 -23.61 -13.97
C LYS A 26 7.04 -23.41 -12.52
N VAL A 27 6.26 -22.63 -11.77
CA VAL A 27 6.34 -22.62 -10.31
C VAL A 27 5.56 -23.81 -9.78
N ASN A 28 6.17 -24.63 -8.92
CA ASN A 28 5.51 -25.80 -8.36
C ASN A 28 4.76 -25.46 -7.06
N ALA A 29 3.86 -26.36 -6.65
CA ALA A 29 3.07 -26.19 -5.44
C ALA A 29 3.94 -26.10 -4.17
N ASP A 30 5.09 -26.78 -4.16
CA ASP A 30 6.09 -26.77 -3.08
C ASP A 30 7.06 -25.58 -3.12
N GLY A 31 6.94 -24.70 -4.11
CA GLY A 31 7.82 -23.54 -4.27
C GLY A 31 9.12 -23.81 -5.04
N SER A 32 9.35 -25.04 -5.52
CA SER A 32 10.40 -25.33 -6.49
C SER A 32 10.03 -24.85 -7.90
N PHE A 33 10.99 -24.95 -8.84
CA PHE A 33 10.84 -24.48 -10.22
C PHE A 33 11.13 -25.58 -11.24
N SER A 34 10.45 -25.56 -12.38
CA SER A 34 10.61 -26.55 -13.45
C SER A 34 10.68 -25.88 -14.83
N PRO A 35 11.83 -25.92 -15.53
CA PRO A 35 13.10 -26.49 -15.07
C PRO A 35 13.71 -25.69 -13.90
N PRO A 36 14.57 -26.30 -13.05
CA PRO A 36 15.25 -25.60 -11.96
C PRO A 36 16.29 -24.59 -12.48
N THR A 37 16.87 -24.84 -13.66
CA THR A 37 17.83 -23.95 -14.33
C THR A 37 17.37 -23.67 -15.74
N THR A 38 17.33 -22.40 -16.13
CA THR A 38 16.99 -21.96 -17.49
C THR A 38 18.19 -21.23 -18.09
N VAL A 39 18.64 -21.67 -19.26
CA VAL A 39 19.78 -21.09 -19.98
C VAL A 39 19.24 -20.23 -21.12
N ILE A 40 19.65 -18.97 -21.19
CA ILE A 40 19.11 -17.97 -22.11
C ILE A 40 20.21 -17.13 -22.78
N ALA A 41 19.85 -16.46 -23.87
CA ALA A 41 20.66 -15.39 -24.44
C ALA A 41 20.30 -14.03 -23.81
N SER A 42 21.18 -13.03 -23.95
CA SER A 42 20.84 -11.66 -23.57
C SER A 42 19.73 -11.13 -24.47
N GLY A 43 18.69 -10.53 -23.88
CA GLY A 43 17.48 -10.07 -24.56
C GLY A 43 16.34 -11.08 -24.56
N ASP A 44 16.57 -12.33 -24.16
CA ASP A 44 15.51 -13.32 -23.99
C ASP A 44 14.61 -13.00 -22.80
N THR A 45 13.37 -13.48 -22.88
CA THR A 45 12.37 -13.37 -21.82
C THR A 45 12.18 -14.70 -21.12
N VAL A 46 12.04 -14.68 -19.80
CA VAL A 46 11.57 -15.82 -19.01
C VAL A 46 10.14 -15.54 -18.55
N GLU A 47 9.25 -16.50 -18.76
CA GLU A 47 7.88 -16.50 -18.27
C GLU A 47 7.72 -17.55 -17.17
N TRP A 48 7.33 -17.11 -15.96
CA TRP A 48 6.95 -18.01 -14.88
C TRP A 48 5.44 -18.26 -14.89
N THR A 49 5.02 -19.52 -14.93
CA THR A 49 3.61 -19.92 -14.74
C THR A 49 3.33 -20.10 -13.25
N LEU A 50 2.38 -19.33 -12.71
CA LEU A 50 2.03 -19.24 -11.30
C LEU A 50 0.75 -20.04 -11.00
N ASN A 51 0.63 -20.61 -9.80
CA ASN A 51 -0.53 -21.39 -9.37
C ASN A 51 -1.49 -20.61 -8.47
N GLY A 52 -1.05 -19.49 -7.88
CA GLY A 52 -1.88 -18.76 -6.93
C GLY A 52 -1.43 -17.32 -6.67
N PRO A 53 -2.29 -16.52 -6.02
CA PRO A 53 -2.04 -15.09 -5.79
C PRO A 53 -0.79 -14.81 -4.93
N GLY A 54 -0.42 -15.77 -4.07
CA GLY A 54 0.76 -15.66 -3.21
C GLY A 54 2.08 -16.01 -3.89
N ASP A 55 2.05 -16.58 -5.10
CA ASP A 55 3.26 -16.96 -5.82
C ASP A 55 4.05 -15.71 -6.22
N ALA A 56 5.37 -15.76 -5.98
CA ALA A 56 6.28 -14.66 -6.22
C ALA A 56 7.65 -15.17 -6.62
N ILE A 57 8.32 -14.46 -7.50
CA ILE A 57 9.71 -14.69 -7.90
C ILE A 57 10.54 -13.60 -7.23
N ILE A 58 11.40 -14.02 -6.31
CA ILE A 58 12.20 -13.11 -5.48
C ILE A 58 13.68 -13.37 -5.72
N PRO A 59 14.47 -12.37 -6.16
CA PRO A 59 15.89 -12.57 -6.40
C PRO A 59 16.69 -12.67 -5.09
N ILE A 60 17.76 -13.47 -5.11
CA ILE A 60 18.62 -13.72 -3.95
C ILE A 60 20.11 -13.57 -4.28
N ASN A 61 20.91 -13.13 -3.29
CA ASN A 61 22.38 -13.09 -3.32
C ASN A 61 22.93 -14.41 -2.78
N TRP A 62 22.77 -15.48 -3.54
CA TRP A 62 23.21 -16.83 -3.18
C TRP A 62 24.35 -17.29 -4.09
N ASP A 63 25.28 -18.06 -3.53
CA ASP A 63 26.46 -18.58 -4.24
C ASP A 63 26.19 -19.86 -5.03
N GLY A 64 24.97 -20.41 -4.94
CA GLY A 64 24.58 -21.68 -5.57
C GLY A 64 24.82 -22.92 -4.73
N VAL A 65 25.45 -22.80 -3.55
CA VAL A 65 25.90 -23.95 -2.76
C VAL A 65 25.63 -23.83 -1.25
N SER A 66 25.62 -22.62 -0.70
CA SER A 66 25.49 -22.38 0.73
C SER A 66 24.10 -22.77 1.25
N PRO A 67 23.97 -23.32 2.47
CA PRO A 67 22.68 -23.43 3.12
C PRO A 67 22.11 -22.02 3.41
N GLY A 68 20.78 -21.89 3.52
CA GLY A 68 20.16 -20.61 3.92
C GLY A 68 19.85 -19.64 2.79
N PHE A 69 19.58 -20.12 1.58
CA PHE A 69 19.16 -19.26 0.45
C PHE A 69 17.93 -18.37 0.76
N CYS A 70 17.06 -18.76 1.70
CA CYS A 70 15.90 -17.96 2.11
C CYS A 70 16.25 -16.68 2.88
N SER A 71 17.40 -16.62 3.55
CA SER A 71 17.87 -15.39 4.20
C SER A 71 18.68 -14.49 3.27
N ALA A 72 18.97 -14.95 2.04
CA ALA A 72 19.79 -14.24 1.07
C ALA A 72 18.99 -13.31 0.14
N VAL A 73 17.78 -12.88 0.53
CA VAL A 73 16.91 -12.02 -0.29
C VAL A 73 17.64 -10.73 -0.66
N LYS A 74 17.66 -10.38 -1.95
CA LYS A 74 18.23 -9.13 -2.43
C LYS A 74 17.38 -7.93 -2.00
N ALA A 75 18.02 -6.78 -1.89
CA ALA A 75 17.29 -5.51 -1.92
C ALA A 75 16.61 -5.32 -3.27
N PHE A 76 15.42 -4.73 -3.27
CA PHE A 76 14.72 -4.29 -4.47
C PHE A 76 15.43 -3.08 -5.08
N SER A 77 15.61 -3.10 -6.40
CA SER A 77 16.24 -2.05 -7.18
C SER A 77 15.49 -1.80 -8.49
N ALA A 78 14.73 -0.71 -8.54
CA ALA A 78 14.03 -0.31 -9.77
C ALA A 78 14.97 0.10 -10.92
N THR A 79 16.26 0.31 -10.65
CA THR A 79 17.27 0.67 -11.66
C THR A 79 18.11 -0.52 -12.10
N ASP A 80 18.02 -1.67 -11.42
CA ASP A 80 18.67 -2.89 -11.89
C ASP A 80 17.80 -3.47 -13.03
N PRO A 81 18.30 -3.52 -14.29
CA PRO A 81 17.53 -4.03 -15.41
C PRO A 81 17.18 -5.51 -15.26
N ASN A 82 17.85 -6.25 -14.37
CA ASN A 82 17.58 -7.64 -14.05
C ASN A 82 16.92 -7.84 -12.67
N ASP A 83 16.32 -6.78 -12.08
CA ASP A 83 15.45 -6.98 -10.93
C ASP A 83 14.16 -7.69 -11.38
N LEU A 84 14.14 -8.99 -11.10
CA LEU A 84 13.05 -9.90 -11.44
C LEU A 84 12.03 -10.06 -10.28
N THR A 85 12.01 -9.12 -9.33
CA THR A 85 11.04 -9.13 -8.22
C THR A 85 9.62 -8.96 -8.77
N GLY A 86 8.80 -10.01 -8.67
CA GLY A 86 7.42 -9.91 -9.14
C GLY A 86 6.58 -11.17 -8.95
N PRO A 87 5.31 -11.15 -9.39
CA PRO A 87 4.62 -9.97 -9.94
C PRO A 87 4.40 -8.89 -8.86
N LEU A 88 4.54 -7.63 -9.24
CA LEU A 88 4.28 -6.49 -8.36
C LEU A 88 2.77 -6.17 -8.38
N PRO A 89 2.08 -6.16 -7.23
CA PRO A 89 0.67 -5.81 -7.18
C PRO A 89 0.49 -4.32 -7.51
N VAL A 90 -0.46 -4.03 -8.40
CA VAL A 90 -0.87 -2.66 -8.75
C VAL A 90 -2.38 -2.56 -8.55
N ALA A 91 -2.80 -1.62 -7.69
CA ALA A 91 -4.20 -1.41 -7.38
C ALA A 91 -4.92 -2.72 -7.01
N ALA A 92 -4.35 -3.49 -6.07
CA ALA A 92 -4.85 -4.81 -5.73
C ALA A 92 -6.21 -4.79 -5.02
N SER A 93 -7.05 -5.73 -5.39
CA SER A 93 -8.45 -5.82 -4.98
C SER A 93 -8.72 -6.88 -3.92
N GLY A 94 -9.89 -6.82 -3.29
CA GLY A 94 -10.37 -7.83 -2.36
C GLY A 94 -10.57 -7.29 -0.94
N ILE A 95 -10.22 -8.07 0.07
CA ILE A 95 -10.54 -7.74 1.46
C ILE A 95 -9.25 -7.66 2.27
N TYR A 96 -9.13 -6.59 3.06
CA TYR A 96 -8.00 -6.37 3.95
C TYR A 96 -8.46 -6.29 5.39
N ALA A 97 -7.74 -6.93 6.31
CA ALA A 97 -7.96 -6.74 7.74
C ALA A 97 -7.15 -5.54 8.21
N LEU A 98 -7.70 -4.70 9.08
CA LEU A 98 -6.96 -3.61 9.71
C LEU A 98 -6.17 -4.16 10.90
N SER A 99 -4.85 -4.01 10.87
CA SER A 99 -4.03 -4.31 12.05
C SER A 99 -4.43 -3.38 13.20
N PRO A 100 -4.47 -3.82 14.47
CA PRO A 100 -4.72 -2.92 15.60
C PRO A 100 -3.63 -1.84 15.71
N LEU A 101 -3.95 -0.73 16.37
CA LEU A 101 -2.97 0.31 16.74
C LEU A 101 -2.44 0.12 18.16
N ASP A 102 -3.26 -0.51 19.00
CA ASP A 102 -3.03 -0.83 20.39
C ASP A 102 -2.77 -2.33 20.56
N ALA A 103 -3.33 -2.97 21.57
CA ALA A 103 -3.16 -4.40 21.81
C ALA A 103 -3.68 -5.24 20.62
N GLY A 104 -2.85 -6.21 20.20
CA GLY A 104 -3.25 -7.26 19.27
C GLY A 104 -4.41 -8.09 19.80
N PHE A 105 -5.02 -8.88 18.92
CA PHE A 105 -6.06 -9.82 19.34
C PHE A 105 -5.52 -11.22 19.63
N VAL A 106 -6.19 -11.93 20.53
CA VAL A 106 -5.98 -13.35 20.84
C VAL A 106 -7.35 -14.01 20.96
N VAL A 107 -7.48 -15.21 20.43
CA VAL A 107 -8.67 -16.05 20.61
C VAL A 107 -8.54 -16.81 21.94
N GLU A 108 -9.54 -16.67 22.80
CA GLU A 108 -9.63 -17.37 24.08
C GLU A 108 -10.90 -18.23 24.13
N PRO A 109 -10.95 -19.30 24.94
CA PRO A 109 -12.19 -19.99 25.25
C PRO A 109 -13.19 -19.03 25.90
N LYS A 110 -14.47 -19.14 25.54
CA LYS A 110 -15.53 -18.25 26.03
C LYS A 110 -15.60 -18.23 27.56
N LYS A 111 -15.46 -17.03 28.13
CA LYS A 111 -15.59 -16.69 29.56
C LYS A 111 -16.32 -15.35 29.70
N THR A 112 -16.55 -14.91 30.93
CA THR A 112 -17.12 -13.58 31.22
C THR A 112 -16.14 -12.45 30.87
N LEU A 113 -14.85 -12.64 31.15
CA LEU A 113 -13.78 -11.66 30.93
C LEU A 113 -12.59 -12.34 30.27
N CYS A 114 -11.83 -11.55 29.51
CA CYS A 114 -10.53 -11.93 28.96
C CYS A 114 -9.51 -12.21 30.05
N SER A 115 -8.40 -12.86 29.69
CA SER A 115 -7.29 -13.14 30.59
C SER A 115 -6.69 -11.92 31.32
N ASN A 116 -6.80 -10.72 30.74
CA ASN A 116 -6.38 -9.45 31.36
C ASN A 116 -7.48 -8.79 32.24
N GLY A 117 -8.63 -9.44 32.44
CA GLY A 117 -9.78 -8.88 33.16
C GLY A 117 -10.64 -7.91 32.34
N GLY A 118 -10.28 -7.62 31.08
CA GLY A 118 -11.07 -6.79 30.18
C GLY A 118 -12.28 -7.52 29.60
N ALA A 119 -13.24 -6.76 29.08
CA ALA A 119 -14.36 -7.33 28.31
C ALA A 119 -13.86 -7.90 26.97
N PRO A 120 -14.41 -9.03 26.50
CA PRO A 120 -14.13 -9.52 25.15
C PRO A 120 -14.61 -8.51 24.10
N ARG A 121 -13.85 -8.38 23.01
CA ARG A 121 -14.23 -7.58 21.84
C ARG A 121 -15.36 -8.22 21.06
N SER A 122 -15.38 -9.55 21.06
CA SER A 122 -16.43 -10.35 20.43
C SER A 122 -16.51 -11.75 21.04
N VAL A 123 -17.66 -12.41 20.86
CA VAL A 123 -17.91 -13.79 21.29
C VAL A 123 -18.66 -14.52 20.18
N VAL A 124 -18.10 -15.61 19.66
CA VAL A 124 -18.73 -16.47 18.65
C VAL A 124 -18.64 -17.93 19.09
N GLY A 125 -19.80 -18.57 19.27
CA GLY A 125 -19.87 -19.94 19.75
C GLY A 125 -19.20 -20.13 21.12
N SER A 126 -18.18 -20.99 21.16
CA SER A 126 -17.38 -21.31 22.36
C SER A 126 -16.08 -20.52 22.46
N GLU A 127 -15.85 -19.56 21.56
CA GLU A 127 -14.64 -18.73 21.52
C GLU A 127 -15.00 -17.25 21.76
N MET A 128 -14.03 -16.50 22.28
CA MET A 128 -14.09 -15.05 22.42
C MET A 128 -12.80 -14.42 21.91
N LEU A 129 -12.91 -13.20 21.41
CA LEU A 129 -11.78 -12.41 20.94
C LEU A 129 -11.38 -11.38 21.98
N CYS A 130 -10.10 -11.38 22.37
CA CYS A 130 -9.57 -10.55 23.45
C CYS A 130 -8.44 -9.66 22.95
N ALA A 131 -8.43 -8.39 23.38
CA ALA A 131 -7.36 -7.43 23.07
C ALA A 131 -6.18 -7.61 24.06
N THR A 132 -5.57 -8.79 24.05
CA THR A 132 -4.49 -9.22 24.96
C THR A 132 -3.20 -9.59 24.22
N GLY A 133 -3.19 -9.45 22.90
CA GLY A 133 -2.05 -9.74 22.03
C GLY A 133 -1.00 -8.64 22.05
N LEU A 134 0.13 -8.91 21.38
CA LEU A 134 1.23 -7.96 21.23
C LEU A 134 0.75 -6.68 20.54
N SER A 135 1.27 -5.53 20.96
CA SER A 135 0.88 -4.24 20.37
C SER A 135 1.11 -4.21 18.85
N GLY A 136 0.13 -3.69 18.13
CA GLY A 136 0.08 -3.59 16.67
C GLY A 136 0.06 -4.93 15.93
N ALA A 137 -0.12 -6.06 16.63
CA ALA A 137 0.00 -7.39 16.03
C ALA A 137 -1.34 -7.87 15.48
N THR A 138 -1.32 -8.25 14.20
CA THR A 138 -2.42 -9.00 13.59
C THR A 138 -2.26 -10.48 13.96
N MET A 139 -3.37 -11.18 14.20
CA MET A 139 -3.36 -12.61 14.53
C MET A 139 -2.76 -13.46 13.40
N ASP A 140 -2.07 -14.54 13.76
CA ASP A 140 -1.55 -15.50 12.77
C ASP A 140 -2.69 -16.15 11.96
N ALA A 141 -3.83 -16.42 12.61
CA ALA A 141 -5.02 -16.96 11.95
C ALA A 141 -5.55 -16.01 10.86
N THR A 142 -5.52 -14.69 11.10
CA THR A 142 -5.94 -13.68 10.11
C THR A 142 -5.02 -13.69 8.89
N TRP A 143 -3.69 -13.77 9.09
CA TRP A 143 -2.74 -13.86 7.99
C TRP A 143 -2.85 -15.17 7.20
N GLN A 144 -3.20 -16.28 7.86
CA GLN A 144 -3.36 -17.60 7.25
C GLN A 144 -4.69 -17.79 6.52
N ASP A 145 -5.70 -16.97 6.81
CA ASP A 145 -7.04 -17.15 6.26
C ASP A 145 -7.05 -16.94 4.73
N PRO A 146 -7.46 -17.94 3.93
CA PRO A 146 -7.41 -17.86 2.47
C PRO A 146 -8.43 -16.87 1.88
N SER A 147 -9.45 -16.47 2.63
CA SER A 147 -10.46 -15.49 2.17
C SER A 147 -9.94 -14.05 2.18
N LEU A 148 -8.84 -13.79 2.89
CA LEU A 148 -8.25 -12.46 3.00
C LEU A 148 -7.25 -12.20 1.88
N THR A 149 -7.29 -11.02 1.26
CA THR A 149 -6.26 -10.60 0.30
C THR A 149 -4.98 -10.18 1.02
N GLY A 150 -5.13 -9.44 2.12
CA GLY A 150 -4.00 -8.82 2.79
C GLY A 150 -4.38 -8.13 4.10
N VAL A 151 -3.45 -7.35 4.63
CA VAL A 151 -3.65 -6.57 5.85
C VAL A 151 -3.31 -5.10 5.59
N PHE A 152 -4.11 -4.20 6.14
CA PHE A 152 -3.74 -2.81 6.28
C PHE A 152 -2.91 -2.64 7.55
N ILE A 153 -1.60 -2.56 7.38
CA ILE A 153 -0.63 -2.33 8.45
C ILE A 153 -0.66 -0.85 8.80
N ARG A 154 -1.06 -0.58 10.05
CA ARG A 154 -1.21 0.75 10.62
C ARG A 154 -0.06 1.01 11.59
N LEU A 155 0.72 2.04 11.33
CA LEU A 155 1.81 2.49 12.20
C LEU A 155 1.55 3.90 12.72
N LEU A 156 2.15 4.24 13.85
CA LEU A 156 2.26 5.59 14.39
C LEU A 156 3.66 6.14 14.10
N TRP A 157 3.76 7.42 13.75
CA TRP A 157 5.07 8.04 13.54
C TRP A 157 5.90 8.03 14.84
N SER A 158 5.29 8.33 15.97
CA SER A 158 5.88 8.26 17.32
C SER A 158 6.53 6.92 17.65
N ASP A 159 5.95 5.81 17.20
CA ASP A 159 6.48 4.46 17.43
C ASP A 159 7.61 4.09 16.45
N VAL A 160 7.55 4.61 15.22
CA VAL A 160 8.51 4.27 14.16
C VAL A 160 9.78 5.12 14.25
N GLN A 161 9.67 6.42 14.50
CA GLN A 161 10.80 7.34 14.64
C GLN A 161 10.87 7.86 16.09
N THR A 162 11.63 7.14 16.91
CA THR A 162 11.69 7.33 18.36
C THR A 162 12.58 8.50 18.79
N ALA A 163 13.43 9.00 17.89
CA ALA A 163 14.32 10.14 18.15
C ALA A 163 14.56 11.02 16.89
N PRO A 164 15.01 12.28 17.05
CA PRO A 164 15.30 13.17 15.92
C PRO A 164 16.45 12.66 15.03
N GLY A 165 16.30 12.80 13.71
CA GLY A 165 17.35 12.51 12.72
C GLY A 165 17.11 11.22 11.92
N THR A 166 18.06 10.86 11.06
CA THR A 166 17.91 9.80 10.04
C THR A 166 18.78 8.55 10.29
N ALA A 167 19.51 8.50 11.41
CA ALA A 167 20.31 7.33 11.79
C ALA A 167 19.42 6.13 12.14
N ASP A 168 19.87 4.90 11.88
CA ASP A 168 19.08 3.68 12.11
C ASP A 168 18.62 3.53 13.56
N ALA A 169 19.46 3.92 14.53
CA ALA A 169 19.13 3.86 15.95
C ALA A 169 17.94 4.76 16.37
N ASN A 170 17.54 5.70 15.51
CA ASN A 170 16.37 6.56 15.74
C ASN A 170 15.06 5.92 15.27
N PHE A 171 15.11 4.72 14.68
CA PHE A 171 13.95 4.04 14.13
C PHE A 171 13.72 2.69 14.80
N ASN A 172 12.46 2.36 15.04
CA ASN A 172 12.03 1.06 15.52
C ASN A 172 11.10 0.40 14.50
N PHE A 173 11.64 -0.58 13.77
CA PHE A 173 10.88 -1.32 12.76
C PHE A 173 10.29 -2.65 13.27
N THR A 174 10.34 -2.93 14.59
CA THR A 174 9.92 -4.23 15.14
C THR A 174 8.50 -4.64 14.73
N VAL A 175 7.54 -3.72 14.83
CA VAL A 175 6.14 -3.99 14.44
C VAL A 175 6.05 -4.20 12.93
N LEU A 176 6.71 -3.35 12.15
CA LEU A 176 6.71 -3.46 10.69
C LEU A 176 7.31 -4.80 10.26
N ASP A 177 8.52 -5.15 10.70
CA ASP A 177 9.21 -6.40 10.36
C ASP A 177 8.37 -7.63 10.65
N ARG A 178 7.74 -7.66 11.83
CA ARG A 178 6.85 -8.76 12.22
C ARG A 178 5.72 -8.93 11.19
N GLU A 179 4.99 -7.84 10.89
CA GLU A 179 3.85 -7.91 9.99
C GLU A 179 4.27 -8.16 8.53
N LEU A 180 5.40 -7.59 8.07
CA LEU A 180 5.95 -7.84 6.73
C LEU A 180 6.36 -9.31 6.55
N ASN A 181 7.03 -9.88 7.55
CA ASN A 181 7.41 -11.29 7.55
C ASN A 181 6.17 -12.19 7.54
N LYS A 182 5.11 -11.84 8.26
CA LYS A 182 3.83 -12.57 8.20
C LYS A 182 3.16 -12.45 6.83
N ALA A 183 3.18 -11.27 6.21
CA ALA A 183 2.65 -11.08 4.87
C ALA A 183 3.35 -11.98 3.85
N VAL A 184 4.69 -11.93 3.82
CA VAL A 184 5.50 -12.77 2.91
C VAL A 184 5.26 -14.25 3.18
N LYS A 185 5.38 -14.70 4.44
CA LYS A 185 5.22 -16.12 4.82
C LYS A 185 3.88 -16.72 4.39
N ASN A 186 2.81 -15.92 4.40
CA ASN A 186 1.47 -16.38 4.04
C ASN A 186 1.07 -16.05 2.59
N GLY A 187 2.00 -15.52 1.77
CA GLY A 187 1.70 -15.13 0.40
C GLY A 187 0.62 -14.05 0.29
N LYS A 188 0.53 -13.20 1.31
CA LYS A 188 -0.41 -12.08 1.37
C LYS A 188 0.28 -10.80 0.95
N ILE A 189 -0.53 -9.82 0.55
CA ILE A 189 -0.07 -8.45 0.30
C ILE A 189 -0.47 -7.54 1.46
N TYR A 190 0.05 -6.32 1.50
CA TYR A 190 -0.30 -5.36 2.54
C TYR A 190 -0.44 -3.93 2.03
N SER A 191 -1.33 -3.17 2.65
CA SER A 191 -1.34 -1.71 2.57
C SER A 191 -0.63 -1.13 3.80
N LEU A 192 0.01 0.03 3.66
CA LEU A 192 0.78 0.66 4.72
C LEU A 192 0.40 2.14 4.86
N ALA A 193 0.22 2.59 6.11
CA ALA A 193 0.10 3.99 6.45
C ALA A 193 0.82 4.28 7.76
N ILE A 194 1.43 5.47 7.86
CA ILE A 194 2.10 5.94 9.08
C ILE A 194 1.38 7.21 9.53
N LYS A 195 0.62 7.10 10.60
CA LYS A 195 -0.24 8.15 11.12
C LYS A 195 0.58 9.15 11.95
N ALA A 196 0.35 10.44 11.70
CA ALA A 196 0.66 11.52 12.63
C ALA A 196 -0.62 11.89 13.41
N GLY A 197 -0.80 13.14 13.83
CA GLY A 197 -1.98 13.51 14.63
C GLY A 197 -1.78 13.20 16.11
N ASP A 198 -2.87 13.02 16.84
CA ASP A 198 -2.91 13.03 18.32
C ASP A 198 -1.86 12.12 18.99
N ASP A 199 -2.06 10.81 18.92
CA ASP A 199 -1.15 9.77 19.44
C ASP A 199 0.01 9.43 18.48
N GLY A 200 -0.11 9.86 17.22
CA GLY A 200 0.83 9.53 16.16
C GLY A 200 2.06 10.43 16.10
N THR A 201 1.99 11.67 16.60
CA THR A 201 3.06 12.66 16.41
C THR A 201 4.16 12.53 17.48
N PRO A 202 5.44 12.29 17.12
CA PRO A 202 6.52 12.24 18.09
C PRO A 202 6.72 13.58 18.81
N SER A 203 6.76 13.56 20.14
CA SER A 203 6.89 14.78 20.96
C SER A 203 8.22 15.53 20.73
N TRP A 204 9.28 14.81 20.32
CA TRP A 204 10.59 15.40 20.04
C TRP A 204 10.56 16.41 18.88
N LEU A 205 9.55 16.38 18.00
CA LEU A 205 9.44 17.34 16.89
C LEU A 205 9.41 18.79 17.38
N PHE A 206 8.68 19.03 18.47
CA PHE A 206 8.41 20.38 18.98
C PHE A 206 9.60 21.02 19.69
N THR A 207 10.57 20.21 20.12
CA THR A 207 11.86 20.70 20.62
C THR A 207 12.93 20.78 19.51
N ASN A 208 12.57 20.41 18.27
CA ASN A 208 13.48 20.27 17.13
C ASN A 208 13.00 21.04 15.88
N GLY A 209 12.41 22.22 16.11
CA GLY A 209 12.16 23.22 15.07
C GLY A 209 10.75 23.21 14.47
N VAL A 210 9.89 22.25 14.83
CA VAL A 210 8.47 22.28 14.44
C VAL A 210 7.68 23.11 15.43
N THR A 211 6.86 24.06 14.95
CA THR A 211 6.02 24.87 15.83
C THR A 211 4.86 24.04 16.40
N PRO A 212 4.70 23.92 17.74
CA PRO A 212 3.58 23.20 18.33
C PRO A 212 2.28 24.00 18.22
N LEU A 213 1.21 23.35 17.74
CA LEU A 213 -0.14 23.89 17.72
C LEU A 213 -0.99 23.17 18.76
N ALA A 214 -1.45 23.91 19.78
CA ALA A 214 -2.34 23.39 20.82
C ALA A 214 -3.79 23.41 20.32
N LEU A 215 -4.25 22.28 19.79
CA LEU A 215 -5.53 22.12 19.09
C LEU A 215 -6.54 21.35 19.95
N GLN A 216 -7.81 21.39 19.57
CA GLN A 216 -8.86 20.63 20.23
C GLN A 216 -9.97 20.23 19.25
N ASP A 217 -10.29 18.94 19.14
CA ASP A 217 -11.35 18.45 18.23
C ASP A 217 -11.94 17.12 18.76
N SER A 218 -13.18 16.79 18.39
CA SER A 218 -13.84 15.52 18.79
C SER A 218 -13.78 14.45 17.70
N GLY A 219 -13.40 14.79 16.47
CA GLY A 219 -13.26 13.83 15.38
C GLY A 219 -14.58 13.31 14.81
N SER A 220 -15.69 13.60 15.44
CA SER A 220 -17.06 13.25 15.01
C SER A 220 -17.93 14.49 15.08
N ASP A 221 -19.04 14.53 14.34
CA ASP A 221 -20.04 15.62 14.39
C ASP A 221 -20.78 15.74 15.73
N ASP A 222 -20.32 15.02 16.76
CA ASP A 222 -20.84 15.11 18.11
C ASP A 222 -20.52 16.50 18.72
N PRO A 223 -21.44 17.03 19.54
CA PRO A 223 -21.28 18.32 20.20
C PRO A 223 -20.16 18.27 21.26
N GLY A 224 -19.51 19.42 21.44
CA GLY A 224 -18.45 19.61 22.44
C GLY A 224 -17.07 19.79 21.80
N CYS A 225 -16.13 20.29 22.62
CA CYS A 225 -14.80 20.66 22.12
C CYS A 225 -13.90 19.44 21.82
N GLY A 226 -14.22 18.27 22.36
CA GLY A 226 -13.41 17.06 22.18
C GLY A 226 -12.09 17.08 22.94
N THR A 227 -11.11 16.35 22.42
CA THR A 227 -9.82 16.08 23.08
C THR A 227 -8.79 17.13 22.68
N LYS A 228 -7.98 17.59 23.64
CA LYS A 228 -6.83 18.47 23.38
C LYS A 228 -5.65 17.67 22.84
N MET A 229 -4.93 18.24 21.88
CA MET A 229 -3.78 17.63 21.24
C MET A 229 -2.75 18.68 20.82
N THR A 230 -1.52 18.23 20.58
CA THR A 230 -0.45 19.09 20.07
C THR A 230 0.04 18.57 18.73
N LEU A 231 -0.19 19.32 17.65
CA LEU A 231 0.19 18.92 16.29
C LEU A 231 1.16 19.91 15.65
N GLY A 232 1.85 19.48 14.61
CA GLY A 232 2.55 20.39 13.68
C GLY A 232 1.66 20.72 12.47
N SER A 233 1.92 21.85 11.82
CA SER A 233 1.24 22.17 10.55
C SER A 233 1.87 21.39 9.39
N PRO A 234 1.09 20.75 8.50
CA PRO A 234 1.63 20.16 7.28
C PRO A 234 2.22 21.21 6.31
N THR A 235 1.93 22.50 6.53
CA THR A 235 2.53 23.61 5.75
C THR A 235 3.85 24.11 6.34
N ASP A 236 4.26 23.66 7.53
CA ASP A 236 5.55 23.99 8.14
C ASP A 236 6.66 23.17 7.46
N THR A 237 7.63 23.84 6.84
CA THR A 237 8.77 23.21 6.16
C THR A 237 9.56 22.27 7.08
N ALA A 238 9.73 22.61 8.36
CA ALA A 238 10.42 21.73 9.31
C ALA A 238 9.62 20.45 9.53
N TYR A 239 8.29 20.55 9.66
CA TYR A 239 7.40 19.39 9.77
C TYR A 239 7.51 18.48 8.53
N GLN A 240 7.40 19.08 7.34
CA GLN A 240 7.48 18.34 6.07
C GLN A 240 8.80 17.58 5.93
N ASN A 241 9.93 18.24 6.21
CA ASN A 241 11.24 17.61 6.14
C ASN A 241 11.33 16.38 7.04
N ARG A 242 10.86 16.49 8.30
CA ARG A 242 10.89 15.37 9.25
C ARG A 242 9.98 14.22 8.81
N TYR A 243 8.79 14.53 8.34
CA TYR A 243 7.86 13.50 7.89
C TYR A 243 8.36 12.81 6.60
N PHE A 244 8.96 13.56 5.67
CA PHE A 244 9.50 12.97 4.45
C PHE A 244 10.78 12.15 4.70
N ASP A 245 11.59 12.53 5.69
CA ASP A 245 12.72 11.72 6.15
C ASP A 245 12.26 10.37 6.71
N LEU A 246 11.19 10.35 7.50
CA LEU A 246 10.53 9.11 7.95
C LEU A 246 10.10 8.25 6.75
N LEU A 247 9.38 8.83 5.78
CA LEU A 247 8.90 8.08 4.61
C LEU A 247 10.06 7.46 3.81
N ARG A 248 11.13 8.22 3.57
CA ARG A 248 12.33 7.72 2.88
C ARG A 248 13.01 6.60 3.67
N LYS A 249 13.09 6.72 5.00
CA LYS A 249 13.69 5.69 5.84
C LYS A 249 12.90 4.38 5.82
N VAL A 250 11.58 4.47 5.94
CA VAL A 250 10.68 3.31 5.84
C VAL A 250 10.77 2.68 4.46
N ALA A 251 10.83 3.48 3.39
CA ALA A 251 10.99 2.97 2.04
C ALA A 251 12.32 2.25 1.84
N ALA A 252 13.43 2.81 2.34
CA ALA A 252 14.74 2.17 2.31
C ALA A 252 14.73 0.84 3.08
N HIS A 253 14.08 0.81 4.25
CA HIS A 253 13.93 -0.39 5.06
C HIS A 253 13.13 -1.48 4.34
N ILE A 254 11.97 -1.14 3.77
CA ILE A 254 11.17 -2.09 2.98
C ILE A 254 11.93 -2.58 1.74
N ARG A 255 12.61 -1.68 1.02
CA ARG A 255 13.41 -2.02 -0.18
C ARG A 255 14.65 -2.83 0.13
N SER A 256 15.12 -2.88 1.39
CA SER A 256 16.24 -3.75 1.77
C SER A 256 15.94 -5.23 1.50
N ARG A 257 14.67 -5.59 1.33
CA ARG A 257 14.22 -6.92 0.94
C ARG A 257 13.18 -6.90 -0.18
N ALA A 258 13.49 -7.57 -1.27
CA ALA A 258 12.63 -7.67 -2.44
C ALA A 258 11.28 -8.36 -2.15
N ASP A 259 11.22 -9.33 -1.24
CA ASP A 259 9.97 -10.00 -0.86
C ASP A 259 9.02 -9.08 -0.08
N TRP A 260 9.54 -8.28 0.86
CA TRP A 260 8.79 -7.22 1.53
C TRP A 260 8.27 -6.21 0.52
N TYR A 261 9.14 -5.69 -0.34
CA TYR A 261 8.73 -4.72 -1.37
C TYR A 261 7.69 -5.30 -2.33
N ARG A 262 7.83 -6.57 -2.75
CA ARG A 262 6.83 -7.24 -3.59
C ARG A 262 5.46 -7.26 -2.93
N ALA A 263 5.40 -7.61 -1.64
CA ALA A 263 4.15 -7.76 -0.92
C ALA A 263 3.41 -6.43 -0.64
N LEU A 264 4.10 -5.27 -0.71
CA LEU A 264 3.45 -3.97 -0.61
C LEU A 264 2.53 -3.72 -1.81
N THR A 265 1.24 -3.43 -1.60
CA THR A 265 0.32 -3.02 -2.67
C THR A 265 0.02 -1.52 -2.65
N TYR A 266 -0.19 -0.96 -1.46
CA TYR A 266 -0.63 0.42 -1.28
C TYR A 266 0.23 1.10 -0.23
N ILE A 267 0.73 2.29 -0.57
CA ILE A 267 1.26 3.23 0.41
C ILE A 267 0.28 4.41 0.52
N LYS A 268 -0.12 4.77 1.73
CA LYS A 268 -1.12 5.82 1.95
C LYS A 268 -0.45 7.15 2.31
N PRO A 269 -0.69 8.23 1.56
CA PRO A 269 -0.41 9.59 2.01
C PRO A 269 -1.08 9.85 3.36
N SER A 270 -0.36 10.48 4.27
CA SER A 270 -0.73 10.65 5.68
C SER A 270 0.03 11.87 6.23
N GLY A 271 0.17 12.04 7.54
CA GLY A 271 0.88 13.20 8.14
C GLY A 271 0.02 14.45 8.30
N ALA A 272 -1.13 14.54 7.63
CA ALA A 272 -2.18 15.49 7.99
C ALA A 272 -3.35 14.70 8.59
N ASN A 273 -3.18 14.28 9.85
CA ASN A 273 -4.12 13.39 10.53
C ASN A 273 -4.65 14.01 11.82
N LEU A 274 -5.84 13.53 12.23
CA LEU A 274 -6.48 13.87 13.49
C LEU A 274 -6.36 12.70 14.49
N PHE A 275 -7.33 11.77 14.47
CA PHE A 275 -7.38 10.59 15.36
C PHE A 275 -7.13 9.27 14.64
N THR A 276 -6.96 9.32 13.32
CA THR A 276 -7.00 8.13 12.47
C THR A 276 -6.02 8.31 11.30
N HIS A 277 -5.75 7.26 10.53
CA HIS A 277 -4.92 7.32 9.33
C HIS A 277 -5.57 8.08 8.16
N GLU A 278 -6.77 8.62 8.36
CA GLU A 278 -7.39 9.51 7.38
C GLU A 278 -6.71 10.86 7.29
N ASN A 279 -6.71 11.38 6.07
CA ASN A 279 -6.32 12.75 5.76
C ASN A 279 -7.39 13.71 6.27
N ARG A 280 -7.19 14.19 7.50
CA ARG A 280 -8.04 15.15 8.20
C ARG A 280 -7.23 15.90 9.26
N LEU A 281 -7.51 17.19 9.44
CA LEU A 281 -6.96 18.02 10.51
C LEU A 281 -8.06 18.52 11.45
N PRO A 282 -7.73 18.95 12.68
CA PRO A 282 -8.62 19.73 13.52
C PRO A 282 -9.13 20.96 12.76
N LYS A 283 -10.44 21.09 12.57
CA LYS A 283 -10.99 22.13 11.69
C LYS A 283 -12.01 23.04 12.35
N ARG A 284 -12.42 22.74 13.58
CA ARG A 284 -13.52 23.44 14.26
C ARG A 284 -13.10 24.77 14.86
N CYS A 285 -14.05 25.67 14.97
CA CYS A 285 -13.93 26.92 15.70
C CYS A 285 -15.18 27.17 16.56
N ASP A 286 -15.69 26.18 17.28
CA ASP A 286 -16.96 26.33 18.00
C ASP A 286 -16.85 27.31 19.19
N ALA A 287 -17.95 27.99 19.51
CA ALA A 287 -18.01 28.90 20.65
C ALA A 287 -17.69 28.18 21.96
N GLY A 288 -16.73 28.72 22.73
CA GLY A 288 -16.26 28.11 23.99
C GLY A 288 -15.18 27.04 23.81
N CYS A 289 -14.79 26.73 22.58
CA CYS A 289 -13.72 25.80 22.26
C CYS A 289 -12.49 26.53 21.69
N VAL A 290 -11.40 25.79 21.50
CA VAL A 290 -10.23 26.27 20.75
C VAL A 290 -10.63 26.52 19.30
N CYS A 291 -10.31 27.70 18.76
CA CYS A 291 -10.50 28.00 17.35
C CYS A 291 -9.33 27.45 16.52
N ASN A 292 -9.46 26.20 16.03
CA ASN A 292 -8.38 25.53 15.31
C ASN A 292 -8.02 26.26 14.01
N THR A 293 -9.01 26.76 13.28
CA THR A 293 -8.83 27.52 12.03
C THR A 293 -7.98 28.78 12.26
N GLN A 294 -8.22 29.49 13.37
CA GLN A 294 -7.41 30.63 13.77
C GLN A 294 -5.96 30.23 14.05
N LEU A 295 -5.74 29.16 14.81
CA LEU A 295 -4.40 28.70 15.18
C LEU A 295 -3.60 28.24 13.96
N PHE A 296 -4.23 27.47 13.06
CA PHE A 296 -3.60 27.08 11.80
C PHE A 296 -3.27 28.29 10.93
N ALA A 297 -4.18 29.26 10.80
CA ALA A 297 -3.93 30.47 10.01
C ALA A 297 -2.77 31.30 10.58
N GLN A 298 -2.69 31.45 11.91
CA GLN A 298 -1.58 32.12 12.59
C GLN A 298 -0.25 31.38 12.40
N ALA A 299 -0.28 30.06 12.24
CA ALA A 299 0.88 29.23 11.93
C ALA A 299 1.24 29.19 10.43
N GLY A 300 0.58 30.00 9.59
CA GLY A 300 0.87 30.06 8.15
C GLY A 300 0.27 28.92 7.32
N TYR A 301 -0.74 28.22 7.85
CA TYR A 301 -1.51 27.28 7.05
C TYR A 301 -2.25 28.00 5.93
N THR A 302 -2.18 27.45 4.72
CA THR A 302 -2.94 27.91 3.55
C THR A 302 -3.33 26.72 2.68
N PRO A 303 -4.42 26.81 1.88
CA PRO A 303 -4.75 25.80 0.88
C PRO A 303 -3.59 25.52 -0.08
N ALA A 304 -2.92 26.56 -0.58
CA ALA A 304 -1.76 26.38 -1.47
C ALA A 304 -0.62 25.59 -0.80
N GLY A 305 -0.36 25.87 0.48
CA GLY A 305 0.62 25.11 1.27
C GLY A 305 0.21 23.64 1.48
N LEU A 306 -1.08 23.38 1.72
CA LEU A 306 -1.61 22.01 1.83
C LEU A 306 -1.45 21.24 0.51
N TYR A 307 -1.76 21.87 -0.62
CA TYR A 307 -1.63 21.24 -1.94
C TYR A 307 -0.16 20.94 -2.24
N ALA A 308 0.74 21.87 -1.95
CA ALA A 308 2.18 21.67 -2.09
C ALA A 308 2.69 20.53 -1.19
N PHE A 309 2.18 20.41 0.04
CA PHE A 309 2.51 19.29 0.93
C PHE A 309 2.14 17.94 0.30
N TYR A 310 0.90 17.77 -0.17
CA TYR A 310 0.48 16.50 -0.78
C TYR A 310 1.18 16.22 -2.11
N GLN A 311 1.45 17.24 -2.92
CA GLN A 311 2.22 17.08 -4.15
C GLN A 311 3.64 16.61 -3.84
N ALA A 312 4.33 17.24 -2.89
CA ALA A 312 5.67 16.85 -2.48
C ALA A 312 5.69 15.45 -1.86
N GLN A 313 4.73 15.15 -0.99
CA GLN A 313 4.61 13.84 -0.36
C GLN A 313 4.38 12.73 -1.38
N THR A 314 3.41 12.91 -2.29
CA THR A 314 3.10 11.89 -3.31
C THR A 314 4.24 11.74 -4.32
N ALA A 315 5.01 12.79 -4.61
CA ALA A 315 6.25 12.70 -5.36
C ALA A 315 7.31 11.86 -4.63
N VAL A 316 7.51 12.07 -3.32
CA VAL A 316 8.38 11.23 -2.50
C VAL A 316 7.91 9.77 -2.54
N LEU A 317 6.61 9.51 -2.35
CA LEU A 317 6.08 8.14 -2.40
C LEU A 317 6.28 7.49 -3.77
N ALA A 318 6.06 8.22 -4.86
CA ALA A 318 6.26 7.69 -6.21
C ALA A 318 7.74 7.41 -6.53
N GLN A 319 8.66 8.25 -6.02
CA GLN A 319 10.10 8.07 -6.15
C GLN A 319 10.60 6.88 -5.32
N GLU A 320 10.13 6.77 -4.08
CA GLU A 320 10.64 5.79 -3.11
C GLU A 320 9.96 4.42 -3.25
N PHE A 321 8.73 4.37 -3.78
CA PHE A 321 7.95 3.16 -4.05
C PHE A 321 7.53 3.07 -5.53
N PRO A 322 8.49 3.04 -6.48
CA PRO A 322 8.16 2.98 -7.90
C PRO A 322 7.31 1.75 -8.23
N GLY A 323 6.24 2.00 -8.99
CA GLY A 323 5.29 0.96 -9.42
C GLY A 323 4.22 0.61 -8.37
N LYS A 324 4.27 1.18 -7.16
CA LYS A 324 3.21 0.98 -6.15
C LYS A 324 2.07 1.97 -6.33
N SER A 325 0.88 1.57 -5.87
CA SER A 325 -0.28 2.45 -5.84
C SER A 325 -0.25 3.33 -4.59
N ILE A 326 -0.63 4.60 -4.77
CA ILE A 326 -0.77 5.58 -3.70
C ILE A 326 -2.25 5.63 -3.35
N SER A 327 -2.65 5.24 -2.13
CA SER A 327 -4.07 5.26 -1.72
C SER A 327 -4.36 6.44 -0.79
N TYR A 328 -4.99 7.47 -1.33
CA TYR A 328 -5.43 8.64 -0.57
C TYR A 328 -6.70 8.32 0.22
N ALA A 329 -6.54 8.05 1.52
CA ALA A 329 -7.63 7.76 2.43
C ALA A 329 -8.21 9.05 3.02
N LEU A 330 -9.48 9.34 2.72
CA LEU A 330 -10.20 10.51 3.17
C LEU A 330 -11.32 10.17 4.15
N ILE A 331 -11.73 11.18 4.92
CA ILE A 331 -12.98 11.23 5.68
C ILE A 331 -13.68 12.56 5.37
N GLN A 332 -14.96 12.69 5.74
CA GLN A 332 -15.81 13.84 5.42
C GLN A 332 -15.19 15.19 5.83
N ASP A 333 -15.29 16.19 4.95
CA ASP A 333 -14.90 17.61 5.12
C ASP A 333 -13.59 17.80 5.92
N GLY A 334 -12.46 17.32 5.39
CA GLY A 334 -11.27 17.00 6.20
C GLY A 334 -10.35 18.14 6.65
N PHE A 335 -10.51 19.39 6.19
CA PHE A 335 -9.49 20.43 6.39
C PHE A 335 -10.03 21.76 6.93
N PRO A 336 -9.21 22.56 7.65
CA PRO A 336 -9.60 23.88 8.16
C PRO A 336 -9.99 24.83 7.04
N LEU A 337 -11.04 25.60 7.25
CA LEU A 337 -11.48 26.63 6.31
C LEU A 337 -10.65 27.91 6.51
N ILE A 338 -9.57 27.97 5.73
CA ILE A 338 -8.59 29.06 5.72
C ILE A 338 -8.31 29.40 4.25
N ASN A 339 -8.20 30.68 3.90
CA ASN A 339 -7.81 31.10 2.56
C ASN A 339 -6.31 31.42 2.44
N ASN A 340 -5.82 31.62 1.21
CA ASN A 340 -4.40 31.90 0.97
C ASN A 340 -3.90 33.24 1.55
N SER A 341 -4.80 34.12 1.98
CA SER A 341 -4.47 35.38 2.65
C SER A 341 -4.42 35.26 4.17
N GLY A 342 -4.65 34.06 4.73
CA GLY A 342 -4.68 33.82 6.18
C GLY A 342 -6.01 34.18 6.85
N GLY A 343 -7.05 34.53 6.07
CA GLY A 343 -8.41 34.63 6.58
C GLY A 343 -8.96 33.25 6.91
N TYR A 344 -9.71 33.13 7.99
CA TYR A 344 -10.14 31.86 8.58
C TYR A 344 -11.59 31.92 9.05
N GLU A 345 -12.25 30.76 9.13
CA GLU A 345 -13.59 30.64 9.70
C GLU A 345 -13.60 30.93 11.20
N LYS A 346 -14.43 31.88 11.64
CA LYS A 346 -14.66 32.21 13.05
C LYS A 346 -15.78 31.34 13.63
N SER A 347 -16.01 31.48 14.93
CA SER A 347 -17.04 30.72 15.66
C SER A 347 -18.48 31.01 15.31
N ASP A 348 -18.73 32.12 14.62
CA ASP A 348 -20.03 32.46 14.04
C ASP A 348 -20.21 31.94 12.60
N GLY A 349 -19.26 31.15 12.09
CA GLY A 349 -19.22 30.64 10.72
C GLY A 349 -18.85 31.68 9.66
N THR A 350 -18.57 32.93 10.06
CA THR A 350 -18.15 33.98 9.13
C THR A 350 -16.63 34.02 8.99
N SER A 351 -16.15 34.56 7.88
CA SER A 351 -14.71 34.72 7.63
C SER A 351 -14.11 35.86 8.46
N SER A 352 -12.89 35.68 8.97
CA SER A 352 -12.07 36.75 9.55
C SER A 352 -11.46 37.68 8.49
N GLY A 353 -11.49 37.30 7.21
CA GLY A 353 -11.07 38.14 6.09
C GLY A 353 -11.11 37.42 4.75
N GLY A 354 -11.77 38.01 3.74
CA GLY A 354 -11.87 37.44 2.38
C GLY A 354 -12.76 36.19 2.28
N ALA A 355 -12.92 35.68 1.07
CA ALA A 355 -13.67 34.44 0.82
C ALA A 355 -12.88 33.22 1.33
N LEU A 356 -13.59 32.27 1.95
CA LEU A 356 -13.02 30.99 2.39
C LEU A 356 -13.19 29.94 1.28
N PRO A 357 -12.32 28.92 1.20
CA PRO A 357 -12.55 27.80 0.30
C PRO A 357 -13.86 27.10 0.64
N GLY A 358 -14.47 26.45 -0.35
CA GLY A 358 -15.59 25.57 -0.10
C GLY A 358 -15.20 24.45 0.89
N GLY A 359 -16.17 23.94 1.66
CA GLY A 359 -15.95 22.91 2.70
C GLY A 359 -15.17 21.66 2.25
N VAL A 360 -15.12 21.44 0.94
CA VAL A 360 -14.61 20.23 0.29
C VAL A 360 -13.66 20.52 -0.85
N GLU A 361 -13.47 21.80 -1.18
CA GLU A 361 -12.65 22.25 -2.31
C GLU A 361 -11.21 21.76 -2.18
N GLN A 362 -10.68 21.78 -0.96
CA GLN A 362 -9.32 21.33 -0.67
C GLN A 362 -9.14 19.84 -0.93
N THR A 363 -10.09 19.01 -0.48
CA THR A 363 -10.06 17.56 -0.71
C THR A 363 -10.16 17.23 -2.20
N GLN A 364 -11.08 17.86 -2.93
CA GLN A 364 -11.20 17.64 -4.38
C GLN A 364 -9.91 18.05 -5.11
N THR A 365 -9.34 19.21 -4.79
CA THR A 365 -8.11 19.69 -5.42
C THR A 365 -6.94 18.72 -5.22
N ILE A 366 -6.82 18.11 -4.03
CA ILE A 366 -5.79 17.09 -3.77
C ILE A 366 -6.01 15.83 -4.61
N ILE A 367 -7.27 15.39 -4.74
CA ILE A 367 -7.64 14.23 -5.55
C ILE A 367 -7.32 14.50 -7.03
N ASP A 368 -7.79 15.62 -7.57
CA ASP A 368 -7.59 16.02 -8.97
C ASP A 368 -6.09 16.07 -9.31
N ASN A 369 -5.28 16.69 -8.44
CA ASN A 369 -3.83 16.79 -8.63
C ASN A 369 -3.16 15.40 -8.61
N GLY A 370 -3.58 14.53 -7.71
CA GLY A 370 -3.07 13.16 -7.59
C GLY A 370 -3.40 12.33 -8.84
N GLN A 371 -4.62 12.42 -9.32
CA GLN A 371 -5.06 11.73 -10.54
C GLN A 371 -4.38 12.26 -11.79
N ALA A 372 -4.28 13.58 -11.94
CA ALA A 372 -3.60 14.20 -13.07
C ALA A 372 -2.13 13.75 -13.15
N THR A 373 -1.49 13.53 -12.00
CA THR A 373 -0.06 13.17 -11.92
C THR A 373 0.18 11.66 -12.05
N PHE A 374 -0.63 10.82 -11.40
CA PHE A 374 -0.36 9.38 -11.28
C PHE A 374 -1.42 8.47 -11.91
N GLY A 375 -2.49 9.04 -12.47
CA GLY A 375 -3.59 8.33 -13.11
C GLY A 375 -4.21 7.27 -12.20
N GLN A 376 -4.44 6.09 -12.76
CA GLN A 376 -5.03 4.95 -12.05
C GLN A 376 -4.16 4.38 -10.89
N ARG A 377 -2.92 4.86 -10.71
CA ARG A 377 -2.11 4.52 -9.53
C ARG A 377 -2.45 5.36 -8.29
N PHE A 378 -3.16 6.49 -8.46
CA PHE A 378 -3.66 7.30 -7.35
C PHE A 378 -5.05 6.82 -6.92
N VAL A 379 -5.10 5.85 -6.01
CA VAL A 379 -6.35 5.28 -5.52
C VAL A 379 -7.04 6.25 -4.56
N VAL A 380 -8.36 6.40 -4.71
CA VAL A 380 -9.17 7.23 -3.81
C VAL A 380 -9.96 6.32 -2.89
N GLN A 381 -9.75 6.49 -1.58
CA GLN A 381 -10.31 5.63 -0.56
C GLN A 381 -11.08 6.44 0.47
N HIS A 382 -12.21 5.93 0.97
CA HIS A 382 -12.91 6.53 2.11
C HIS A 382 -12.96 5.60 3.31
N ASN A 383 -12.63 6.15 4.49
CA ASN A 383 -12.63 5.41 5.74
C ASN A 383 -13.87 5.73 6.59
N GLY A 384 -14.99 5.22 6.13
CA GLY A 384 -16.26 5.43 6.80
C GLY A 384 -17.40 4.72 6.12
N LEU A 385 -17.11 3.58 5.46
CA LEU A 385 -18.14 2.77 4.84
C LEU A 385 -19.10 2.24 5.90
N GLN A 386 -20.36 2.62 5.75
CA GLN A 386 -21.47 2.24 6.62
C GLN A 386 -22.24 1.06 6.00
N PRO A 387 -23.07 0.35 6.79
CA PRO A 387 -24.07 -0.56 6.26
C PRO A 387 -24.93 0.11 5.19
N LYS A 388 -25.35 -0.67 4.18
CA LYS A 388 -26.22 -0.21 3.09
C LYS A 388 -27.61 0.14 3.64
N GLN A 389 -28.11 1.32 3.32
CA GLN A 389 -29.48 1.73 3.66
C GLN A 389 -30.40 1.81 2.43
N ILE A 390 -29.85 2.20 1.27
CA ILE A 390 -30.57 2.39 0.01
C ILE A 390 -29.72 1.93 -1.18
N ASP A 391 -30.34 1.69 -2.33
CA ASP A 391 -29.67 1.28 -3.58
C ASP A 391 -29.61 2.41 -4.64
N THR A 392 -29.99 3.64 -4.27
CA THR A 392 -30.19 4.75 -5.20
C THR A 392 -29.06 5.79 -5.19
N CYS A 393 -27.88 5.42 -4.70
CA CYS A 393 -26.73 6.34 -4.68
C CYS A 393 -26.22 6.68 -6.09
N ALA A 394 -26.63 5.89 -7.08
CA ALA A 394 -26.52 6.21 -8.50
C ALA A 394 -27.05 7.62 -8.82
N SER A 395 -28.26 7.94 -8.37
CA SER A 395 -28.99 9.17 -8.71
C SER A 395 -28.84 10.30 -7.68
N ASN A 396 -28.47 9.97 -6.44
CA ASN A 396 -28.22 10.96 -5.39
C ASN A 396 -26.98 10.58 -4.59
N LEU A 397 -25.83 11.11 -4.99
CA LEU A 397 -24.53 10.85 -4.37
C LEU A 397 -24.45 11.28 -2.90
N SER A 398 -25.30 12.22 -2.48
CA SER A 398 -25.37 12.73 -1.11
C SER A 398 -26.59 12.20 -0.35
N GLY A 399 -27.26 11.18 -0.88
CA GLY A 399 -28.40 10.56 -0.21
C GLY A 399 -28.00 9.90 1.12
N PRO A 400 -28.91 9.85 2.12
CA PRO A 400 -28.67 9.11 3.35
C PRO A 400 -28.26 7.66 3.08
N GLY A 401 -27.22 7.18 3.78
CA GLY A 401 -26.71 5.83 3.63
C GLY A 401 -25.82 5.59 2.40
N CYS A 402 -25.62 6.60 1.55
CA CYS A 402 -24.67 6.49 0.46
C CYS A 402 -23.22 6.47 0.96
N PRO A 403 -22.33 5.72 0.29
CA PRO A 403 -20.91 5.88 0.50
C PRO A 403 -20.48 7.31 0.17
N ASN A 404 -19.29 7.68 0.63
CA ASN A 404 -18.77 9.03 0.41
C ASN A 404 -18.82 9.43 -1.07
N ARG A 405 -19.45 10.57 -1.36
CA ARG A 405 -19.73 11.04 -2.72
C ARG A 405 -18.51 11.14 -3.61
N TRP A 406 -17.34 11.51 -3.07
CA TRP A 406 -16.10 11.63 -3.84
C TRP A 406 -15.68 10.26 -4.34
N VAL A 407 -15.54 9.29 -3.44
CA VAL A 407 -15.16 7.93 -3.85
C VAL A 407 -16.15 7.33 -4.85
N VAL A 408 -17.45 7.62 -4.71
CA VAL A 408 -18.44 7.17 -5.69
C VAL A 408 -18.26 7.89 -7.04
N GLN A 409 -18.04 9.20 -7.04
CA GLN A 409 -17.80 10.00 -8.25
C GLN A 409 -16.51 9.57 -8.95
N GLU A 410 -15.39 9.52 -8.23
CA GLU A 410 -14.08 9.12 -8.77
C GLU A 410 -14.13 7.72 -9.39
N GLY A 411 -14.86 6.80 -8.75
CA GLY A 411 -15.13 5.49 -9.33
C GLY A 411 -15.78 5.59 -10.71
N ARG A 412 -16.85 6.39 -10.84
CA ARG A 412 -17.56 6.58 -12.14
C ARG A 412 -16.68 7.22 -13.21
N GLU A 413 -15.73 8.03 -12.81
CA GLU A 413 -14.77 8.69 -13.70
C GLU A 413 -13.59 7.78 -14.08
N GLY A 414 -13.61 6.51 -13.66
CA GLY A 414 -12.61 5.52 -14.04
C GLY A 414 -11.37 5.51 -13.15
N GLN A 415 -11.50 6.02 -11.92
CA GLN A 415 -10.47 5.92 -10.89
C GLN A 415 -10.63 4.66 -10.06
N VAL A 416 -9.49 4.04 -9.69
CA VAL A 416 -9.50 2.94 -8.73
C VAL A 416 -9.93 3.46 -7.37
N THR A 417 -10.92 2.81 -6.77
CA THR A 417 -11.50 3.21 -5.49
C THR A 417 -11.58 2.08 -4.48
N GLY A 418 -11.58 2.42 -3.20
CA GLY A 418 -11.75 1.48 -2.12
C GLY A 418 -12.39 2.10 -0.89
N PHE A 419 -12.68 1.26 0.08
CA PHE A 419 -13.27 1.69 1.34
C PHE A 419 -12.59 1.04 2.53
N GLN A 420 -12.63 1.71 3.66
CA GLN A 420 -12.51 1.09 4.96
C GLN A 420 -13.85 1.22 5.68
N THR A 421 -14.30 0.17 6.38
CA THR A 421 -15.49 0.26 7.22
C THR A 421 -15.30 1.33 8.29
N THR A 422 -16.41 1.92 8.72
CA THR A 422 -16.38 2.71 9.94
C THR A 422 -16.00 1.86 11.14
N ASN A 423 -15.82 2.49 12.31
CA ASN A 423 -15.39 1.79 13.51
C ASN A 423 -16.35 0.65 13.88
N ALA A 424 -15.83 -0.33 14.64
CA ALA A 424 -16.59 -1.50 15.02
C ALA A 424 -17.81 -1.21 15.92
N GLY A 425 -17.96 0.01 16.43
CA GLY A 425 -19.18 0.43 17.11
C GLY A 425 -20.34 0.71 16.15
N LYS A 426 -20.04 1.07 14.89
CA LYS A 426 -21.04 1.43 13.86
C LYS A 426 -21.25 0.33 12.81
N VAL A 427 -20.22 -0.47 12.53
CA VAL A 427 -20.36 -1.79 11.88
C VAL A 427 -20.17 -2.81 12.99
N SER A 428 -21.28 -3.16 13.63
CA SER A 428 -21.30 -3.72 14.99
C SER A 428 -21.48 -5.23 15.06
N ASN A 429 -21.79 -5.86 13.92
CA ASN A 429 -22.08 -7.28 13.83
C ASN A 429 -21.86 -7.79 12.39
N VAL A 430 -22.10 -9.08 12.16
CA VAL A 430 -21.90 -9.71 10.85
C VAL A 430 -22.90 -9.25 9.79
N ALA A 431 -24.15 -8.95 10.16
CA ALA A 431 -25.14 -8.41 9.23
C ALA A 431 -24.75 -6.99 8.75
N ASP A 432 -24.26 -6.15 9.67
CA ASP A 432 -23.70 -4.84 9.32
C ASP A 432 -22.47 -4.97 8.39
N THR A 433 -21.62 -5.98 8.64
CA THR A 433 -20.43 -6.26 7.82
C THR A 433 -20.82 -6.66 6.40
N ASP A 434 -21.74 -7.61 6.26
CA ASP A 434 -22.27 -8.02 4.94
C ASP A 434 -22.95 -6.84 4.23
N SER A 435 -23.78 -6.09 4.95
CA SER A 435 -24.47 -4.91 4.42
C SER A 435 -23.49 -3.81 3.99
N ALA A 436 -22.39 -3.61 4.70
CA ALA A 436 -21.34 -2.67 4.29
C ALA A 436 -20.66 -3.11 2.98
N PHE A 437 -20.36 -4.41 2.82
CA PHE A 437 -19.83 -4.94 1.56
C PHE A 437 -20.81 -4.79 0.40
N GLN A 438 -22.10 -5.01 0.65
CA GLN A 438 -23.14 -4.70 -0.33
C GLN A 438 -23.15 -3.20 -0.67
N ASN A 439 -22.96 -2.31 0.29
CA ASN A 439 -22.90 -0.86 0.04
C ASN A 439 -21.72 -0.50 -0.87
N ALA A 440 -20.53 -1.05 -0.59
CA ALA A 440 -19.37 -0.87 -1.46
C ALA A 440 -19.62 -1.42 -2.87
N LEU A 441 -20.23 -2.61 -3.00
CA LEU A 441 -20.46 -3.22 -4.31
C LEU A 441 -21.55 -2.50 -5.12
N ILE A 442 -22.71 -2.23 -4.52
CA ILE A 442 -23.91 -1.75 -5.22
C ILE A 442 -23.86 -0.24 -5.46
N ASN A 443 -23.45 0.54 -4.45
CA ASN A 443 -23.55 2.01 -4.50
C ASN A 443 -22.27 2.71 -4.95
N SER A 444 -21.22 1.99 -5.29
CA SER A 444 -19.94 2.55 -5.73
C SER A 444 -19.25 1.69 -6.79
N GLN A 445 -18.04 2.08 -7.21
CA GLN A 445 -17.16 1.26 -8.05
C GLN A 445 -15.96 0.67 -7.30
N ALA A 446 -16.01 0.60 -5.97
CA ALA A 446 -14.88 0.12 -5.18
C ALA A 446 -14.48 -1.32 -5.51
N VAL A 447 -13.17 -1.54 -5.51
CA VAL A 447 -12.52 -2.82 -5.82
C VAL A 447 -11.86 -3.46 -4.61
N PHE A 448 -11.85 -2.81 -3.45
CA PHE A 448 -11.45 -3.43 -2.20
C PHE A 448 -12.18 -2.81 -1.00
N VAL A 449 -12.25 -3.57 0.08
CA VAL A 449 -12.71 -3.10 1.37
C VAL A 449 -11.72 -3.51 2.46
N GLU A 450 -11.38 -2.58 3.34
CA GLU A 450 -10.63 -2.83 4.56
C GLU A 450 -11.60 -2.88 5.75
N ILE A 451 -11.50 -3.91 6.58
CA ILE A 451 -12.38 -4.13 7.75
C ILE A 451 -11.57 -4.36 9.02
N TYR A 452 -12.12 -3.95 10.17
CA TYR A 452 -11.48 -4.21 11.46
C TYR A 452 -11.28 -5.71 11.67
N GLU A 453 -10.10 -6.12 12.14
CA GLU A 453 -9.73 -7.54 12.30
C GLU A 453 -10.76 -8.31 13.16
N GLU A 454 -11.32 -7.67 14.19
CA GLU A 454 -12.39 -8.27 15.00
C GLU A 454 -13.67 -8.58 14.19
N ARG A 455 -14.08 -7.72 13.25
CA ARG A 455 -15.23 -7.98 12.38
C ARG A 455 -14.91 -9.05 11.34
N PHE A 456 -13.68 -9.08 10.86
CA PHE A 456 -13.21 -10.16 10.00
C PHE A 456 -13.30 -11.51 10.73
N TRP A 457 -12.79 -11.58 11.96
CA TRP A 457 -12.81 -12.78 12.78
C TRP A 457 -14.25 -13.27 13.04
N GLU A 458 -15.18 -12.37 13.37
CA GLU A 458 -16.60 -12.71 13.54
C GLU A 458 -17.21 -13.30 12.27
N ALA A 459 -16.94 -12.67 11.13
CA ALA A 459 -17.52 -13.03 9.84
C ALA A 459 -17.06 -14.41 9.36
N VAL A 460 -15.77 -14.74 9.51
CA VAL A 460 -15.24 -16.06 9.09
C VAL A 460 -15.61 -17.19 10.06
N LYS A 461 -16.02 -16.86 11.29
CA LYS A 461 -16.45 -17.83 12.31
C LYS A 461 -17.95 -18.11 12.29
N GLN A 462 -18.71 -17.50 11.38
CA GLN A 462 -20.13 -17.82 11.23
C GLN A 462 -20.35 -19.28 10.78
N PRO A 463 -21.48 -19.92 11.16
CA PRO A 463 -21.81 -21.26 10.69
C PRO A 463 -21.77 -21.35 9.16
N ASN A 464 -21.08 -22.37 8.63
CA ASN A 464 -20.83 -22.56 7.20
C ASN A 464 -20.05 -21.42 6.51
N GLY A 465 -19.44 -20.51 7.26
CA GLY A 465 -18.66 -19.37 6.76
C GLY A 465 -19.47 -18.28 6.05
N VAL A 466 -20.81 -18.38 6.06
CA VAL A 466 -21.71 -17.38 5.49
C VAL A 466 -21.86 -16.23 6.48
N ILE A 467 -21.52 -15.01 6.06
CA ILE A 467 -21.46 -13.83 6.94
C ILE A 467 -22.87 -13.50 7.46
N ASP A 468 -23.84 -13.39 6.55
CA ASP A 468 -25.24 -13.15 6.87
C ASP A 468 -26.15 -13.94 5.90
N PRO A 469 -26.75 -15.06 6.36
CA PRO A 469 -27.69 -15.84 5.56
C PRO A 469 -28.96 -15.07 5.16
N ALA A 470 -29.38 -14.07 5.94
CA ALA A 470 -30.53 -13.23 5.63
C ALA A 470 -30.17 -12.04 4.71
N GLY A 471 -28.88 -11.70 4.65
CA GLY A 471 -28.31 -10.68 3.78
C GLY A 471 -27.92 -11.24 2.41
N SER A 472 -26.66 -11.09 2.03
CA SER A 472 -26.19 -11.53 0.71
C SER A 472 -26.04 -13.05 0.57
N GLY A 473 -26.04 -13.79 1.69
CA GLY A 473 -25.78 -15.23 1.71
C GLY A 473 -24.35 -15.59 1.32
N ARG A 474 -23.41 -14.64 1.31
CA ARG A 474 -22.03 -14.85 0.87
C ARG A 474 -21.08 -15.15 2.01
N THR A 475 -20.03 -15.90 1.70
CA THR A 475 -18.84 -16.04 2.53
C THR A 475 -17.86 -14.89 2.30
N MET A 476 -16.88 -14.75 3.20
CA MET A 476 -15.78 -13.80 3.04
C MET A 476 -14.99 -14.05 1.73
N SER A 477 -14.73 -15.31 1.38
CA SER A 477 -14.01 -15.67 0.15
C SER A 477 -14.79 -15.33 -1.11
N GLN A 478 -16.12 -15.48 -1.08
CA GLN A 478 -16.98 -15.06 -2.18
C GLN A 478 -16.98 -13.54 -2.36
N TRP A 479 -16.98 -12.76 -1.28
CA TRP A 479 -16.85 -11.31 -1.35
C TRP A 479 -15.48 -10.87 -1.91
N ALA A 480 -14.38 -11.48 -1.46
CA ALA A 480 -13.06 -11.20 -2.00
C ALA A 480 -12.99 -11.47 -3.52
N ALA A 481 -13.58 -12.58 -3.98
CA ALA A 481 -13.68 -12.91 -5.40
C ALA A 481 -14.53 -11.89 -6.19
N GLN A 482 -15.63 -11.37 -5.62
CA GLN A 482 -16.42 -10.32 -6.27
C GLN A 482 -15.60 -9.06 -6.53
N PHE A 483 -14.88 -8.59 -5.52
CA PHE A 483 -14.01 -7.42 -5.63
C PHE A 483 -12.86 -7.62 -6.63
N GLN A 484 -12.26 -8.82 -6.65
CA GLN A 484 -11.23 -9.18 -7.64
C GLN A 484 -11.75 -9.22 -9.07
N ASN A 485 -12.90 -9.86 -9.31
CA ASN A 485 -13.52 -9.89 -10.63
C ASN A 485 -13.93 -8.50 -11.10
N ARG A 486 -14.43 -7.68 -10.18
CA ARG A 486 -14.76 -6.28 -10.46
C ARG A 486 -13.53 -5.49 -10.89
N ARG A 487 -12.40 -5.65 -10.19
CA ARG A 487 -11.13 -4.99 -10.54
C ARG A 487 -10.64 -5.32 -11.94
N ARG A 488 -10.71 -6.59 -12.34
CA ARG A 488 -10.36 -7.03 -13.70
C ARG A 488 -11.28 -6.43 -14.76
N THR A 489 -12.58 -6.35 -14.43
CA THR A 489 -13.62 -5.85 -15.35
C THR A 489 -13.53 -4.34 -15.56
N LEU A 490 -13.38 -3.57 -14.47
CA LEU A 490 -13.37 -2.11 -14.53
C LEU A 490 -12.04 -1.53 -15.02
N PHE A 491 -10.93 -2.23 -14.81
CA PHE A 491 -9.59 -1.70 -15.08
C PHE A 491 -8.71 -2.72 -15.84
N PRO A 492 -9.11 -3.16 -17.04
CA PRO A 492 -8.37 -4.16 -17.82
C PRO A 492 -7.01 -3.64 -18.34
N SER A 493 -6.81 -2.32 -18.36
CA SER A 493 -5.53 -1.68 -18.72
C SER A 493 -4.44 -1.83 -17.66
N LEU A 494 -4.84 -2.08 -16.40
CA LEU A 494 -3.89 -2.30 -15.33
C LEU A 494 -3.50 -3.79 -15.29
N PRO A 495 -2.22 -4.11 -14.97
CA PRO A 495 -1.83 -5.49 -14.72
C PRO A 495 -2.75 -6.16 -13.69
N ASP A 496 -3.06 -7.44 -13.90
CA ASP A 496 -3.74 -8.25 -12.88
C ASP A 496 -2.82 -8.27 -11.64
N PRO A 497 -3.30 -7.87 -10.45
CA PRO A 497 -2.50 -7.93 -9.22
C PRO A 497 -2.12 -9.37 -8.83
N PHE A 498 -2.83 -10.37 -9.34
CA PHE A 498 -2.61 -11.80 -9.09
C PHE A 498 -2.56 -12.57 -10.42
N PRO A 499 -1.59 -12.27 -11.29
CA PRO A 499 -1.55 -12.86 -12.62
C PRO A 499 -1.19 -14.35 -12.53
N THR A 500 -1.61 -15.14 -13.51
CA THR A 500 -1.19 -16.55 -13.63
C THR A 500 0.16 -16.70 -14.34
N THR A 501 0.70 -15.61 -14.88
CA THR A 501 2.00 -15.57 -15.55
C THR A 501 2.77 -14.31 -15.16
N TYR A 502 4.07 -14.42 -14.92
CA TYR A 502 4.98 -13.29 -14.75
C TYR A 502 6.09 -13.37 -15.79
N ARG A 503 6.48 -12.24 -16.40
CA ARG A 503 7.49 -12.19 -17.45
C ARG A 503 8.59 -11.20 -17.10
N HIS A 504 9.83 -11.54 -17.41
CA HIS A 504 10.97 -10.64 -17.29
C HIS A 504 11.97 -10.88 -18.43
N THR A 505 12.43 -9.79 -19.05
CA THR A 505 13.43 -9.82 -20.13
C THR A 505 14.80 -9.51 -19.55
N PHE A 506 15.73 -10.45 -19.70
CA PHE A 506 17.04 -10.36 -19.08
C PHE A 506 18.06 -9.70 -20.00
N THR A 507 18.92 -8.87 -19.42
CA THR A 507 20.03 -8.21 -20.13
C THR A 507 21.35 -8.59 -19.48
N ARG A 508 22.33 -9.06 -20.28
CA ARG A 508 23.68 -9.30 -19.77
C ARG A 508 24.32 -7.97 -19.36
N THR A 509 24.76 -7.86 -18.11
CA THR A 509 25.44 -6.66 -17.58
C THR A 509 26.92 -6.87 -17.28
N LEU A 510 27.43 -8.10 -17.38
CA LEU A 510 28.86 -8.37 -17.25
C LEU A 510 29.63 -7.81 -18.46
N LEU A 511 30.63 -6.97 -18.19
CA LEU A 511 31.51 -6.37 -19.20
C LEU A 511 32.39 -7.39 -19.92
N GLN A 512 32.74 -8.50 -19.26
CA GLN A 512 33.56 -9.53 -19.88
C GLN A 512 32.72 -10.40 -20.82
N PRO A 513 33.18 -10.64 -22.07
CA PRO A 513 32.44 -11.48 -23.02
C PRO A 513 32.42 -12.95 -22.58
N ALA A 514 33.48 -13.41 -21.92
CA ALA A 514 33.57 -14.76 -21.39
C ALA A 514 32.84 -14.91 -20.04
N GLY A 515 32.28 -16.10 -19.80
CA GLY A 515 31.63 -16.48 -18.54
C GLY A 515 30.11 -16.27 -18.54
N ASN A 516 29.40 -17.13 -17.81
CA ASN A 516 27.96 -17.02 -17.66
C ASN A 516 27.61 -15.98 -16.59
N GLN A 517 26.52 -15.25 -16.77
CA GLN A 517 25.89 -14.46 -15.71
C GLN A 517 24.74 -15.26 -15.12
N ILE A 518 24.76 -15.50 -13.81
CA ILE A 518 23.76 -16.34 -13.14
C ILE A 518 22.93 -15.48 -12.18
N PHE A 519 21.61 -15.63 -12.25
CA PHE A 519 20.66 -15.04 -11.33
C PHE A 519 19.92 -16.13 -10.58
N TYR A 520 20.00 -16.11 -9.25
CA TYR A 520 19.25 -17.03 -8.41
C TYR A 520 17.98 -16.37 -7.89
N TYR A 521 16.94 -17.17 -7.72
CA TYR A 521 15.65 -16.71 -7.23
C TYR A 521 14.91 -17.80 -6.46
N ILE A 522 13.97 -17.39 -5.61
CA ILE A 522 13.17 -18.27 -4.76
C ILE A 522 11.69 -17.93 -4.89
N HIS A 523 10.86 -18.85 -4.40
CA HIS A 523 9.48 -18.55 -4.12
C HIS A 523 9.37 -17.83 -2.77
N GLY A 524 8.93 -16.57 -2.75
CA GLY A 524 8.86 -15.76 -1.52
C GLY A 524 8.15 -16.45 -0.35
N ALA A 525 6.87 -16.79 -0.51
CA ALA A 525 6.06 -17.36 0.57
C ALA A 525 6.36 -18.82 0.97
N LYS A 526 7.00 -19.59 0.08
CA LYS A 526 7.26 -21.02 0.28
C LYS A 526 8.71 -21.29 0.67
N CYS A 527 9.55 -20.26 0.74
CA CYS A 527 10.94 -20.43 1.11
C CYS A 527 11.06 -20.98 2.54
N GLY A 528 11.82 -22.06 2.70
CA GLY A 528 12.03 -22.71 3.99
C GLY A 528 10.87 -23.61 4.43
N VAL A 529 9.86 -23.80 3.58
CA VAL A 529 8.76 -24.76 3.80
C VAL A 529 8.90 -25.92 2.83
N GLY A 530 8.88 -27.15 3.35
CA GLY A 530 8.92 -28.36 2.53
C GLY A 530 10.20 -28.48 1.69
N ASN A 531 10.03 -28.82 0.41
CA ASN A 531 11.12 -29.09 -0.55
C ASN A 531 11.43 -27.90 -1.47
N ALA A 532 11.09 -26.67 -1.07
CA ALA A 532 11.36 -25.49 -1.89
C ALA A 532 12.86 -25.40 -2.24
N THR A 533 13.18 -25.30 -3.53
CA THR A 533 14.56 -25.12 -4.04
C THR A 533 14.67 -23.85 -4.86
N PRO A 534 15.79 -23.12 -4.81
CA PRO A 534 16.02 -21.97 -5.69
C PRO A 534 15.96 -22.36 -7.18
N GLY A 535 15.50 -21.44 -8.00
CA GLY A 535 15.68 -21.47 -9.45
C GLY A 535 16.91 -20.67 -9.88
N ALA A 536 17.42 -20.94 -11.07
CA ALA A 536 18.53 -20.21 -11.66
C ALA A 536 18.26 -19.81 -13.12
N ILE A 537 18.58 -18.56 -13.48
CA ILE A 537 18.66 -18.08 -14.86
C ILE A 537 20.14 -17.91 -15.21
N VAL A 538 20.57 -18.52 -16.31
CA VAL A 538 21.95 -18.47 -16.79
C VAL A 538 21.98 -17.77 -18.14
N ILE A 539 22.46 -16.52 -18.16
CA ILE A 539 22.71 -15.81 -19.41
C ILE A 539 24.08 -16.25 -19.94
N GLN A 540 24.10 -16.90 -21.10
CA GLN A 540 25.33 -17.37 -21.73
C GLN A 540 26.25 -16.18 -22.07
N GLY A 541 27.56 -16.38 -21.89
CA GLY A 541 28.56 -15.46 -22.45
C GLY A 541 28.52 -15.48 -23.97
N THR A 542 28.91 -14.38 -24.61
CA THR A 542 29.19 -14.40 -26.04
C THR A 542 30.39 -15.32 -26.23
N ALA A 543 30.22 -16.39 -27.02
CA ALA A 543 31.35 -17.22 -27.40
C ALA A 543 32.46 -16.30 -27.93
N PRO A 544 33.71 -16.45 -27.48
CA PRO A 544 34.80 -15.63 -27.99
C PRO A 544 34.76 -15.75 -29.51
N GLU A 545 34.65 -14.60 -30.18
CA GLU A 545 34.63 -14.55 -31.63
C GLU A 545 35.83 -15.35 -32.11
N GLN A 546 35.58 -16.51 -32.75
CA GLN A 546 36.68 -17.32 -33.24
C GLN A 546 37.46 -16.38 -34.17
N PRO A 547 38.77 -16.15 -33.91
CA PRO A 547 39.55 -15.27 -34.75
C PRO A 547 39.35 -15.74 -36.19
N PRO A 548 39.05 -14.83 -37.13
CA PRO A 548 38.71 -15.20 -38.50
C PRO A 548 39.77 -16.19 -38.96
N ARG A 549 39.35 -17.41 -39.31
CA ARG A 549 40.28 -18.44 -39.79
C ARG A 549 41.06 -17.81 -40.94
N HIS A 550 42.30 -17.43 -40.69
CA HIS A 550 43.21 -16.99 -41.73
C HIS A 550 43.25 -18.15 -42.72
N ARG A 551 42.60 -17.98 -43.88
CA ARG A 551 42.80 -18.86 -45.01
C ARG A 551 44.30 -18.78 -45.29
N SER A 552 45.03 -19.83 -44.94
CA SER A 552 46.37 -20.02 -45.45
C SER A 552 46.24 -20.05 -46.96
N VAL A 553 46.69 -18.98 -47.59
CA VAL A 553 46.86 -18.95 -49.05
C VAL A 553 47.92 -20.00 -49.32
N LYS A 554 47.50 -21.16 -49.83
CA LYS A 554 48.44 -22.11 -50.41
C LYS A 554 49.05 -21.40 -51.62
N HIS A 555 50.33 -21.10 -51.54
CA HIS A 555 51.14 -20.65 -52.67
C HIS A 555 51.33 -21.78 -53.68
#